data_AF-A0A1Y5I6D5-F1
#
_entry.id   AF-A0A1Y5I6D5-F1
#
_cell.length_a   1.000
_cell.length_b   1.000
_cell.length_c   1.000
_cell.angle_alpha   90.00
_cell.angle_beta   90.00
_cell.angle_gamma   90.00
#
_symmetry.space_group_name_H-M   'P 1'
#
loop_
_entity.id
_entity.type
_entity.pdbx_description
1 polymer ?
#
loop_
_entity_poly.entity_id
_entity_poly.type
_entity_poly.pdbx_seq_one_letter_code
_entity_poly.pdbx_strand_id
1 'polypeptide(L)'
;MSAAYSELVYSSVGFLLLNPTLFTNEARRAVAVASLEREAAKAAKLDGFITKFGAKATKASAAKSKQKALDKVSAKMEEYAELVGEGDLGEGPGDAKKVILKLPTPPKGAKEILKAKDLDVGYVSTDSTLVKGVNLTVTKGDRILIIGPNGAGKSTLMKTIGGGEGAVIGYFSQDLAQELPTEVDALTHVLDVARKIDKSVTSETARGVLGALGITGSAAVDRTIGSLSGGEKARVALAAFVLRPVNVLLLDEASNHLDGTAIEALCEGLRGWEGAVCAITHNASFAVALNPTVVVRVENGSATSAIHVPGAPLGVGEYDTVERKSSQMDETFKKEAEEAKRRRRALEREAANAPKVIEKIERALAVLDADIETLDAKLLQAGADVGKALEIQKQKDEKVAKQELYYEEWQRLESLCDQLDRAELSARSEH
;
A
#
# COMPACT_ATOMS: atom_id res chain seq x y z
N MET A 1 -24.50 35.91 -35.73
CA MET A 1 -24.18 34.79 -34.82
C MET A 1 -22.75 34.29 -35.06
N SER A 2 -21.72 35.13 -34.81
CA SER A 2 -20.32 34.67 -34.86
C SER A 2 -19.31 35.58 -34.13
N ALA A 3 -19.75 36.63 -33.43
CA ALA A 3 -18.86 37.56 -32.73
C ALA A 3 -18.73 37.28 -31.21
N ALA A 4 -19.47 36.30 -30.68
CA ALA A 4 -19.38 35.89 -29.27
C ALA A 4 -18.50 34.62 -29.06
N TYR A 5 -17.87 34.11 -30.13
CA TYR A 5 -17.06 32.88 -30.09
C TYR A 5 -15.54 33.13 -30.18
N SER A 6 -15.05 34.38 -30.29
CA SER A 6 -13.61 34.67 -30.35
C SER A 6 -12.98 35.24 -29.08
N GLU A 7 -13.77 35.67 -28.08
CA GLU A 7 -13.22 36.20 -26.82
C GLU A 7 -13.02 35.14 -25.73
N LEU A 8 -13.68 33.99 -25.81
CA LEU A 8 -13.49 32.90 -24.83
C LEU A 8 -12.29 31.98 -25.13
N VAL A 9 -11.65 32.12 -26.28
CA VAL A 9 -10.52 31.25 -26.69
C VAL A 9 -9.15 31.87 -26.43
N TYR A 10 -9.05 33.18 -26.14
CA TYR A 10 -7.76 33.84 -25.87
C TYR A 10 -7.41 34.06 -24.38
N SER A 11 -8.33 33.80 -23.45
CA SER A 11 -8.03 33.91 -22.01
C SER A 11 -7.39 32.63 -21.44
N SER A 12 -7.77 31.46 -21.96
CA SER A 12 -7.30 30.16 -21.42
C SER A 12 -6.04 29.61 -22.09
N VAL A 13 -5.53 30.27 -23.14
CA VAL A 13 -4.23 29.93 -23.78
C VAL A 13 -3.15 30.96 -23.42
N GLY A 14 -3.52 32.15 -22.94
CA GLY A 14 -2.59 33.22 -22.54
C GLY A 14 -1.83 32.97 -21.23
N PHE A 15 -2.33 32.11 -20.33
CA PHE A 15 -1.60 31.73 -19.11
C PHE A 15 -0.54 30.65 -19.37
N LEU A 16 -0.61 29.97 -20.52
CA LEU A 16 0.32 28.92 -20.95
C LEU A 16 1.54 29.45 -21.72
N LEU A 17 1.62 30.76 -21.99
CA LEU A 17 2.68 31.37 -22.79
C LEU A 17 3.49 32.45 -22.06
N LEU A 18 3.47 32.48 -20.71
CA LEU A 18 4.13 33.56 -19.97
C LEU A 18 5.34 33.19 -19.12
N ASN A 19 5.78 31.93 -18.99
CA ASN A 19 7.14 31.64 -18.46
C ASN A 19 7.64 30.21 -18.78
N PRO A 20 8.32 29.99 -19.92
CA PRO A 20 8.99 28.73 -20.25
C PRO A 20 10.23 28.44 -19.38
N THR A 21 10.71 29.43 -18.62
CA THR A 21 11.96 29.41 -17.83
C THR A 21 11.79 28.82 -16.42
N LEU A 22 10.57 28.84 -15.86
CA LEU A 22 10.31 28.32 -14.50
C LEU A 22 10.20 26.79 -14.48
N PHE A 23 9.45 26.21 -15.42
CA PHE A 23 9.31 24.74 -15.55
C PHE A 23 10.61 24.07 -15.99
N THR A 24 11.47 24.78 -16.73
CA THR A 24 12.78 24.27 -17.15
C THR A 24 13.83 24.33 -16.04
N ASN A 25 13.71 25.24 -15.07
CA ASN A 25 14.65 25.33 -13.94
C ASN A 25 14.36 24.30 -12.83
N GLU A 26 13.09 24.03 -12.48
CA GLU A 26 12.74 22.98 -11.49
C GLU A 26 13.10 21.58 -11.99
N ALA A 27 12.78 21.26 -13.24
CA ALA A 27 13.16 19.97 -13.83
C ALA A 27 14.69 19.82 -13.95
N ARG A 28 15.42 20.92 -14.27
CA ARG A 28 16.90 20.91 -14.28
C ARG A 28 17.48 20.75 -12.88
N ARG A 29 16.91 21.38 -11.86
CA ARG A 29 17.34 21.24 -10.45
C ARG A 29 17.08 19.84 -9.90
N ALA A 30 15.90 19.25 -10.15
CA ALA A 30 15.60 17.89 -9.73
C ALA A 30 16.53 16.85 -10.39
N VAL A 31 16.83 17.03 -11.69
CA VAL A 31 17.81 16.19 -12.41
C VAL A 31 19.24 16.42 -11.89
N ALA A 32 19.61 17.65 -11.54
CA ALA A 32 20.92 17.98 -10.97
C ALA A 32 21.12 17.38 -9.57
N VAL A 33 20.12 17.47 -8.68
CA VAL A 33 20.14 16.87 -7.33
C VAL A 33 20.26 15.35 -7.41
N ALA A 34 19.43 14.69 -8.22
CA ALA A 34 19.52 13.24 -8.42
C ALA A 34 20.84 12.80 -9.07
N SER A 35 21.47 13.67 -9.87
CA SER A 35 22.79 13.40 -10.46
C SER A 35 23.93 13.59 -9.46
N LEU A 36 23.84 14.61 -8.59
CA LEU A 36 24.77 14.86 -7.48
C LEU A 36 24.80 13.70 -6.49
N GLU A 37 23.64 13.19 -6.08
CA GLU A 37 23.56 12.04 -5.16
C GLU A 37 24.19 10.79 -5.77
N ARG A 38 23.97 10.54 -7.07
CA ARG A 38 24.56 9.41 -7.79
C ARG A 38 26.07 9.53 -7.96
N GLU A 39 26.58 10.73 -8.20
CA GLU A 39 28.02 10.98 -8.36
C GLU A 39 28.74 10.98 -7.00
N ALA A 40 28.14 11.54 -5.94
CA ALA A 40 28.63 11.47 -4.56
C ALA A 40 28.77 10.03 -4.07
N ALA A 41 27.78 9.17 -4.34
CA ALA A 41 27.83 7.76 -4.00
C ALA A 41 28.93 6.99 -4.76
N LYS A 42 29.27 7.40 -5.98
CA LYS A 42 30.39 6.83 -6.76
C LYS A 42 31.73 7.30 -6.22
N ALA A 43 31.85 8.59 -5.86
CA ALA A 43 33.05 9.14 -5.25
C ALA A 43 33.38 8.47 -3.91
N ALA A 44 32.39 8.30 -3.02
CA ALA A 44 32.58 7.63 -1.73
C ALA A 44 33.06 6.16 -1.88
N LYS A 45 32.59 5.45 -2.91
CA LYS A 45 33.06 4.08 -3.23
C LYS A 45 34.49 4.05 -3.76
N LEU A 46 34.83 4.99 -4.63
CA LEU A 46 36.18 5.10 -5.18
C LEU A 46 37.18 5.53 -4.10
N ASP A 47 36.78 6.45 -3.22
CA ASP A 47 37.58 6.92 -2.09
C ASP A 47 37.81 5.80 -1.06
N GLY A 48 36.75 5.09 -0.64
CA GLY A 48 36.87 3.94 0.26
C GLY A 48 37.74 2.79 -0.27
N PHE A 49 37.77 2.59 -1.60
CA PHE A 49 38.69 1.67 -2.27
C PHE A 49 40.15 2.15 -2.18
N ILE A 50 40.41 3.46 -2.37
CA ILE A 50 41.75 4.06 -2.28
C ILE A 50 42.25 4.05 -0.83
N THR A 51 41.41 4.36 0.15
CA THR A 51 41.80 4.33 1.58
C THR A 51 42.13 2.92 2.05
N LYS A 52 41.41 1.90 1.56
CA LYS A 52 41.56 0.51 2.00
C LYS A 52 42.69 -0.24 1.29
N PHE A 53 43.05 0.16 0.06
CA PHE A 53 44.04 -0.56 -0.76
C PHE A 53 45.25 0.27 -1.22
N GLY A 54 45.28 1.58 -0.97
CA GLY A 54 46.38 2.48 -1.36
C GLY A 54 47.71 2.22 -0.64
N ALA A 55 47.70 1.54 0.51
CA ALA A 55 48.90 1.26 1.30
C ALA A 55 49.66 -0.03 0.90
N LYS A 56 49.15 -0.84 -0.04
CA LYS A 56 49.81 -2.08 -0.49
C LYS A 56 50.56 -1.88 -1.80
N ALA A 57 51.89 -2.05 -1.78
CA ALA A 57 52.80 -1.79 -2.90
C ALA A 57 52.46 -2.54 -4.20
N THR A 58 51.76 -3.68 -4.14
CA THR A 58 51.33 -4.47 -5.29
C THR A 58 50.09 -3.94 -6.03
N LYS A 59 49.43 -2.87 -5.54
CA LYS A 59 48.19 -2.32 -6.13
C LYS A 59 48.25 -0.84 -6.54
N ALA A 60 49.44 -0.25 -6.62
CA ALA A 60 49.66 1.16 -6.94
C ALA A 60 49.16 1.60 -8.34
N SER A 61 49.26 0.72 -9.35
CA SER A 61 48.80 0.99 -10.73
C SER A 61 47.27 1.13 -10.83
N ALA A 62 46.53 0.22 -10.18
CA ALA A 62 45.07 0.23 -10.15
C ALA A 62 44.51 1.42 -9.34
N ALA A 63 45.14 1.78 -8.22
CA ALA A 63 44.77 2.97 -7.44
C ALA A 63 44.94 4.27 -8.24
N LYS A 64 46.01 4.39 -9.05
CA LYS A 64 46.29 5.57 -9.87
C LYS A 64 45.26 5.78 -10.99
N SER A 65 44.75 4.71 -11.60
CA SER A 65 43.66 4.79 -12.58
C SER A 65 42.32 5.19 -11.94
N LYS A 66 42.10 4.85 -10.67
CA LYS A 66 40.87 5.16 -9.93
C LYS A 66 40.89 6.57 -9.32
N GLN A 67 42.07 7.09 -8.94
CA GLN A 67 42.25 8.49 -8.56
C GLN A 67 41.82 9.44 -9.68
N LYS A 68 42.25 9.17 -10.92
CA LYS A 68 41.85 9.97 -12.09
C LYS A 68 40.35 9.90 -12.39
N ALA A 69 39.69 8.80 -12.01
CA ALA A 69 38.24 8.66 -12.13
C ALA A 69 37.51 9.42 -11.00
N LEU A 70 38.08 9.44 -9.79
CA LEU A 70 37.59 10.23 -8.65
C LEU A 70 37.67 11.73 -8.96
N ASP A 71 38.82 12.22 -9.43
CA ASP A 71 39.03 13.63 -9.78
C ASP A 71 38.02 14.10 -10.85
N LYS A 72 37.68 13.22 -11.80
CA LYS A 72 36.68 13.49 -12.85
C LYS A 72 35.24 13.51 -12.33
N VAL A 73 34.94 12.73 -11.29
CA VAL A 73 33.63 12.72 -10.63
C VAL A 73 33.51 13.95 -9.73
N SER A 74 34.55 14.30 -8.97
CA SER A 74 34.59 15.49 -8.12
C SER A 74 34.43 16.79 -8.92
N ALA A 75 35.09 16.93 -10.08
CA ALA A 75 34.95 18.10 -10.96
C ALA A 75 33.52 18.26 -11.52
N LYS A 76 32.83 17.15 -11.79
CA LYS A 76 31.43 17.18 -12.24
C LYS A 76 30.46 17.51 -11.11
N MET A 77 30.74 17.04 -9.89
CA MET A 77 29.94 17.38 -8.71
C MET A 77 29.99 18.88 -8.42
N GLU A 78 31.14 19.52 -8.62
CA GLU A 78 31.30 20.97 -8.47
C GLU A 78 30.45 21.74 -9.50
N GLU A 79 30.45 21.29 -10.76
CA GLU A 79 29.60 21.84 -11.84
C GLU A 79 28.09 21.71 -11.54
N TYR A 80 27.66 20.59 -10.94
CA TYR A 80 26.26 20.42 -10.55
C TYR A 80 25.87 21.19 -9.28
N ALA A 81 26.80 21.41 -8.34
CA ALA A 81 26.55 22.17 -7.12
C ALA A 81 26.27 23.66 -7.41
N GLU A 82 26.95 24.25 -8.40
CA GLU A 82 26.69 25.63 -8.86
C GLU A 82 25.26 25.82 -9.41
N LEU A 83 24.64 24.76 -9.95
CA LEU A 83 23.30 24.81 -10.55
C LEU A 83 22.14 24.71 -9.54
N VAL A 84 22.38 24.17 -8.35
CA VAL A 84 21.31 23.88 -7.37
C VAL A 84 20.95 25.13 -6.54
N GLY A 85 21.92 25.99 -6.20
CA GLY A 85 21.72 27.21 -5.42
C GLY A 85 21.27 26.93 -3.97
N GLU A 86 21.77 27.72 -3.01
CA GLU A 86 21.43 27.56 -1.59
C GLU A 86 19.95 27.94 -1.34
N GLY A 87 19.12 26.95 -1.02
CA GLY A 87 17.72 27.18 -0.68
C GLY A 87 16.91 25.91 -0.49
N ASP A 88 16.83 25.47 0.77
CA ASP A 88 15.70 24.84 1.47
C ASP A 88 14.61 24.17 0.62
N LEU A 89 14.55 22.84 0.64
CA LEU A 89 13.36 22.08 0.25
C LEU A 89 13.12 20.96 1.26
N GLY A 90 12.22 21.27 2.19
CA GLY A 90 11.63 20.34 3.14
C GLY A 90 10.78 19.24 2.51
N GLU A 91 10.42 18.32 3.39
CA GLU A 91 9.73 17.07 3.17
C GLU A 91 8.48 17.19 2.27
N GLY A 92 8.50 16.47 1.15
CA GLY A 92 7.31 16.18 0.34
C GLY A 92 6.62 14.89 0.80
N PRO A 93 5.29 14.74 0.56
CA PRO A 93 4.51 13.62 1.07
C PRO A 93 4.73 12.37 0.19
N GLY A 94 5.53 11.44 0.70
CA GLY A 94 5.63 10.07 0.20
C GLY A 94 4.73 9.13 1.00
N ASP A 95 4.04 8.25 0.27
CA ASP A 95 3.18 7.15 0.70
C ASP A 95 1.73 7.52 1.07
N ALA A 96 0.83 7.16 0.16
CA ALA A 96 -0.57 6.94 0.44
C ALA A 96 -0.68 5.80 1.46
N LYS A 97 -0.47 6.11 2.75
CA LYS A 97 -0.71 5.18 3.85
C LYS A 97 -2.13 4.67 3.73
N LYS A 98 -2.29 3.34 3.64
CA LYS A 98 -3.60 2.68 3.71
C LYS A 98 -4.31 3.19 4.96
N VAL A 99 -5.36 4.00 4.79
CA VAL A 99 -6.06 4.62 5.92
C VAL A 99 -6.94 3.56 6.57
N ILE A 100 -6.48 3.03 7.70
CA ILE A 100 -7.24 2.03 8.47
C ILE A 100 -8.36 2.74 9.24
N LEU A 101 -9.61 2.41 8.92
CA LEU A 101 -10.79 2.95 9.61
C LEU A 101 -10.91 2.29 10.99
N LYS A 102 -10.77 3.09 12.06
CA LYS A 102 -10.97 2.64 13.45
C LYS A 102 -12.33 3.11 13.97
N LEU A 103 -13.23 2.18 14.24
CA LEU A 103 -14.52 2.46 14.89
C LEU A 103 -14.37 2.61 16.41
N PRO A 104 -15.20 3.43 17.06
CA PRO A 104 -15.18 3.60 18.52
C PRO A 104 -15.53 2.30 19.24
N THR A 105 -14.99 2.08 20.44
CA THR A 105 -15.32 0.89 21.23
C THR A 105 -16.84 0.87 21.56
N PRO A 106 -17.54 -0.26 21.34
CA PRO A 106 -18.94 -0.37 21.72
C PRO A 106 -19.16 -0.10 23.22
N PRO A 107 -20.31 0.47 23.61
CA PRO A 107 -20.69 0.57 25.02
C PRO A 107 -20.69 -0.80 25.70
N LYS A 108 -20.48 -0.84 27.02
CA LYS A 108 -20.60 -2.08 27.78
C LYS A 108 -22.00 -2.67 27.61
N GLY A 109 -22.07 -3.97 27.35
CA GLY A 109 -23.32 -4.67 27.09
C GLY A 109 -23.16 -6.18 27.29
N ALA A 110 -24.27 -6.90 27.19
CA ALA A 110 -24.29 -8.35 27.25
C ALA A 110 -23.61 -8.99 26.03
N LYS A 111 -23.21 -10.26 26.16
CA LYS A 111 -22.65 -11.04 25.05
C LYS A 111 -23.70 -11.24 23.95
N GLU A 112 -24.91 -11.66 24.33
CA GLU A 112 -26.09 -11.64 23.46
C GLU A 112 -26.70 -10.25 23.53
N ILE A 113 -26.69 -9.52 22.41
CA ILE A 113 -27.13 -8.12 22.34
C ILE A 113 -28.63 -8.05 22.02
N LEU A 114 -29.09 -8.84 21.05
CA LEU A 114 -30.50 -8.90 20.66
C LEU A 114 -30.94 -10.34 20.46
N LYS A 115 -32.19 -10.64 20.82
CA LYS A 115 -32.80 -11.96 20.63
C LYS A 115 -34.25 -11.80 20.17
N ALA A 116 -34.50 -12.19 18.92
CA ALA A 116 -35.83 -12.35 18.38
C ALA A 116 -36.20 -13.84 18.43
N LYS A 117 -37.37 -14.14 19.01
CA LYS A 117 -37.94 -15.49 19.04
C LYS A 117 -39.36 -15.43 18.51
N ASP A 118 -39.64 -16.23 17.49
CA ASP A 118 -40.94 -16.32 16.83
C ASP A 118 -41.54 -14.94 16.49
N LEU A 119 -40.69 -14.02 16.02
CA LEU A 119 -41.06 -12.64 15.74
C LEU A 119 -41.76 -12.54 14.38
N ASP A 120 -42.97 -11.97 14.37
CA ASP A 120 -43.68 -11.60 13.15
C ASP A 120 -43.42 -10.12 12.83
N VAL A 121 -43.07 -9.85 11.57
CA VAL A 121 -42.71 -8.53 11.07
C VAL A 121 -43.69 -8.12 9.99
N GLY A 122 -44.24 -6.91 10.12
CA GLY A 122 -45.23 -6.37 9.19
C GLY A 122 -45.50 -4.90 9.43
N TYR A 123 -46.47 -4.36 8.67
CA TYR A 123 -46.95 -3.00 8.87
C TYR A 123 -48.29 -3.02 9.61
N VAL A 124 -48.34 -2.38 10.77
CA VAL A 124 -49.57 -2.26 11.58
C VAL A 124 -50.66 -1.51 10.80
N SER A 125 -50.28 -0.53 9.98
CA SER A 125 -51.22 0.29 9.20
C SER A 125 -51.99 -0.47 8.12
N THR A 126 -51.47 -1.60 7.65
CA THR A 126 -52.06 -2.39 6.56
C THR A 126 -52.47 -3.80 6.98
N ASP A 127 -52.32 -4.14 8.28
CA ASP A 127 -52.49 -5.50 8.82
C ASP A 127 -51.76 -6.57 7.99
N SER A 128 -50.63 -6.20 7.40
CA SER A 128 -49.89 -7.04 6.47
C SER A 128 -48.64 -7.58 7.15
N THR A 129 -48.65 -8.88 7.46
CA THR A 129 -47.45 -9.59 7.90
C THR A 129 -46.57 -9.90 6.69
N LEU A 130 -45.34 -9.39 6.69
CA LEU A 130 -44.37 -9.61 5.63
C LEU A 130 -43.47 -10.82 5.89
N VAL A 131 -43.09 -11.04 7.15
CA VAL A 131 -42.19 -12.11 7.55
C VAL A 131 -42.69 -12.72 8.85
N LYS A 132 -42.77 -14.05 8.94
CA LYS A 132 -43.26 -14.77 10.12
C LYS A 132 -42.18 -15.61 10.79
N GLY A 133 -42.33 -15.79 12.11
CA GLY A 133 -41.57 -16.76 12.89
C GLY A 133 -40.06 -16.52 12.90
N VAL A 134 -39.64 -15.25 12.90
CA VAL A 134 -38.22 -14.89 12.85
C VAL A 134 -37.54 -15.26 14.17
N ASN A 135 -36.55 -16.15 14.06
CA ASN A 135 -35.68 -16.54 15.15
C ASN A 135 -34.26 -16.06 14.83
N LEU A 136 -33.75 -15.09 15.59
CA LEU A 136 -32.44 -14.48 15.35
C LEU A 136 -31.81 -14.09 16.69
N THR A 137 -30.55 -14.43 16.88
CA THR A 137 -29.73 -13.95 18.00
C THR A 137 -28.56 -13.17 17.46
N VAL A 138 -28.38 -11.94 17.94
CA VAL A 138 -27.27 -11.06 17.59
C VAL A 138 -26.31 -11.03 18.76
N THR A 139 -25.07 -11.47 18.53
CA THR A 139 -24.01 -11.56 19.52
C THR A 139 -22.93 -10.53 19.22
N LYS A 140 -22.19 -10.13 20.27
CA LYS A 140 -20.98 -9.30 20.14
C LYS A 140 -20.03 -9.88 19.07
N GLY A 141 -19.62 -9.06 18.11
CA GLY A 141 -18.72 -9.45 17.02
C GLY A 141 -19.40 -10.08 15.80
N ASP A 142 -20.73 -10.27 15.80
CA ASP A 142 -21.41 -10.85 14.64
C ASP A 142 -21.32 -9.95 13.40
N ARG A 143 -21.22 -10.59 12.25
CA ARG A 143 -21.34 -9.98 10.92
C ARG A 143 -22.52 -10.63 10.24
N ILE A 144 -23.69 -10.01 10.38
CA ILE A 144 -24.95 -10.54 9.89
C ILE A 144 -25.23 -9.92 8.52
N LEU A 145 -25.37 -10.77 7.51
CA LEU A 145 -25.79 -10.35 6.18
C LEU A 145 -27.24 -10.80 5.95
N ILE A 146 -28.14 -9.84 5.69
CA ILE A 146 -29.53 -10.12 5.33
C ILE A 146 -29.65 -10.10 3.81
N ILE A 147 -30.11 -11.21 3.23
CA ILE A 147 -30.25 -11.41 1.78
C ILE A 147 -31.66 -11.88 1.43
N GLY A 148 -32.08 -11.64 0.20
CA GLY A 148 -33.39 -12.01 -0.30
C GLY A 148 -33.88 -11.07 -1.42
N PRO A 149 -34.96 -11.40 -2.12
CA PRO A 149 -35.48 -10.60 -3.23
C PRO A 149 -35.99 -9.22 -2.77
N ASN A 150 -36.15 -8.31 -3.74
CA ASN A 150 -36.70 -6.98 -3.49
C ASN A 150 -38.17 -7.11 -3.05
N GLY A 151 -38.56 -6.33 -2.04
CA GLY A 151 -39.90 -6.41 -1.46
C GLY A 151 -40.12 -7.58 -0.48
N ALA A 152 -39.12 -8.43 -0.20
CA ALA A 152 -39.25 -9.54 0.74
C ALA A 152 -39.42 -9.13 2.22
N GLY A 153 -39.26 -7.84 2.54
CA GLY A 153 -39.35 -7.32 3.91
C GLY A 153 -38.00 -7.18 4.64
N LYS A 154 -36.86 -7.23 3.93
CA LYS A 154 -35.51 -7.08 4.53
C LYS A 154 -35.35 -5.82 5.38
N SER A 155 -35.61 -4.65 4.78
CA SER A 155 -35.50 -3.36 5.49
C SER A 155 -36.55 -3.24 6.61
N THR A 156 -37.73 -3.83 6.44
CA THR A 156 -38.74 -3.88 7.52
C THR A 156 -38.25 -4.72 8.69
N LEU A 157 -37.69 -5.92 8.43
CA LEU A 157 -37.06 -6.76 9.44
C LEU A 157 -35.93 -6.02 10.17
N MET A 158 -35.06 -5.33 9.44
CA MET A 158 -33.98 -4.57 10.05
C MET A 158 -34.47 -3.41 10.91
N LYS A 159 -35.49 -2.67 10.45
CA LYS A 159 -36.13 -1.61 11.25
C LYS A 159 -36.76 -2.17 12.53
N THR A 160 -37.42 -3.32 12.47
CA THR A 160 -37.99 -3.98 13.64
C THR A 160 -36.92 -4.39 14.64
N ILE A 161 -35.81 -4.99 14.17
CA ILE A 161 -34.67 -5.35 15.04
C ILE A 161 -34.03 -4.08 15.65
N GLY A 162 -34.03 -2.96 14.92
CA GLY A 162 -33.53 -1.67 15.39
C GLY A 162 -34.32 -1.05 16.56
N GLY A 163 -35.54 -1.51 16.81
CA GLY A 163 -36.36 -1.11 17.96
C GLY A 163 -36.11 -1.93 19.23
N GLY A 164 -35.13 -2.84 19.22
CA GLY A 164 -34.83 -3.68 20.38
C GLY A 164 -34.34 -2.89 21.59
N GLU A 165 -34.80 -3.28 22.78
CA GLU A 165 -34.40 -2.65 24.04
C GLU A 165 -33.09 -3.24 24.59
N GLY A 166 -32.42 -2.50 25.48
CA GLY A 166 -31.25 -3.00 26.22
C GLY A 166 -29.90 -2.91 25.48
N ALA A 167 -29.88 -2.34 24.27
CA ALA A 167 -28.68 -2.10 23.49
C ALA A 167 -28.72 -0.73 22.79
N VAL A 168 -27.56 -0.12 22.59
CA VAL A 168 -27.46 1.07 21.74
C VAL A 168 -27.36 0.61 20.29
N ILE A 169 -28.37 0.91 19.48
CA ILE A 169 -28.43 0.49 18.07
C ILE A 169 -28.32 1.72 17.18
N GLY A 170 -27.39 1.69 16.23
CA GLY A 170 -27.33 2.66 15.15
C GLY A 170 -28.04 2.10 13.92
N TYR A 171 -28.97 2.86 13.32
CA TYR A 171 -29.57 2.54 12.03
C TYR A 171 -29.17 3.55 10.96
N PHE A 172 -28.48 3.09 9.92
CA PHE A 172 -28.13 3.87 8.74
C PHE A 172 -29.08 3.50 7.61
N SER A 173 -29.97 4.43 7.25
CA SER A 173 -30.75 4.37 6.03
C SER A 173 -30.15 5.28 4.96
N GLN A 174 -30.53 5.02 3.71
CA GLN A 174 -30.20 5.87 2.57
C GLN A 174 -30.67 7.33 2.74
N ASP A 175 -31.71 7.56 3.54
CA ASP A 175 -32.30 8.88 3.76
C ASP A 175 -31.42 9.81 4.62
N LEU A 176 -30.53 9.26 5.46
CA LEU A 176 -29.64 10.08 6.31
C LEU A 176 -28.77 11.06 5.52
N ALA A 177 -28.44 10.72 4.26
CA ALA A 177 -27.67 11.60 3.37
C ALA A 177 -28.44 12.87 2.99
N GLN A 178 -29.78 12.81 2.99
CA GLN A 178 -30.66 13.92 2.61
C GLN A 178 -30.88 14.90 3.76
N GLU A 179 -30.68 14.45 5.00
CA GLU A 179 -30.86 15.26 6.22
C GLU A 179 -29.60 16.07 6.61
N LEU A 180 -28.53 15.96 5.83
CA LEU A 180 -27.27 16.66 6.12
C LEU A 180 -27.44 18.18 5.98
N PRO A 181 -26.80 18.99 6.86
CA PRO A 181 -26.80 20.43 6.72
C PRO A 181 -26.07 20.85 5.45
N THR A 182 -26.58 21.85 4.73
CA THR A 182 -26.01 22.27 3.44
C THR A 182 -24.87 23.27 3.55
N GLU A 183 -24.87 24.09 4.61
CA GLU A 183 -23.99 25.26 4.75
C GLU A 183 -22.67 24.98 5.50
N VAL A 184 -22.46 23.74 5.94
CA VAL A 184 -21.28 23.34 6.74
C VAL A 184 -20.40 22.42 5.89
N ASP A 185 -19.08 22.46 6.09
CA ASP A 185 -18.16 21.49 5.48
C ASP A 185 -18.25 20.10 6.13
N ALA A 186 -17.74 19.10 5.42
CA ALA A 186 -17.84 17.70 5.84
C ALA A 186 -17.10 17.42 7.15
N LEU A 187 -15.87 17.93 7.32
CA LEU A 187 -15.07 17.71 8.52
C LEU A 187 -15.73 18.31 9.75
N THR A 188 -16.19 19.55 9.66
CA THR A 188 -16.89 20.24 10.75
C THR A 188 -18.16 19.49 11.13
N HIS A 189 -18.99 19.09 10.15
CA HIS A 189 -20.20 18.33 10.43
C HIS A 189 -19.93 16.99 11.13
N VAL A 190 -18.98 16.20 10.61
CA VAL A 190 -18.60 14.91 11.20
C VAL A 190 -18.09 15.09 12.63
N LEU A 191 -17.25 16.09 12.86
CA LEU A 191 -16.74 16.41 14.20
C LEU A 191 -17.86 16.82 15.16
N ASP A 192 -18.78 17.68 14.73
CA ASP A 192 -19.88 18.15 15.56
C ASP A 192 -20.83 17.00 15.94
N VAL A 193 -21.16 16.13 14.99
CA VAL A 193 -22.00 14.95 15.25
C VAL A 193 -21.29 13.98 16.20
N ALA A 194 -20.01 13.68 15.95
CA ALA A 194 -19.25 12.75 16.77
C ALA A 194 -19.04 13.28 18.20
N ARG A 195 -18.68 14.57 18.36
CA ARG A 195 -18.41 15.19 19.66
C ARG A 195 -19.63 15.43 20.52
N LYS A 196 -20.83 15.46 19.94
CA LYS A 196 -22.08 15.43 20.72
C LYS A 196 -22.22 14.15 21.54
N ILE A 197 -21.60 13.05 21.10
CA ILE A 197 -21.67 11.74 21.75
C ILE A 197 -20.38 11.44 22.50
N ASP A 198 -19.23 11.63 21.86
CA ASP A 198 -17.90 11.42 22.43
C ASP A 198 -17.00 12.64 22.19
N LYS A 199 -16.80 13.43 23.25
CA LYS A 199 -15.99 14.66 23.20
C LYS A 199 -14.50 14.40 22.91
N SER A 200 -14.03 13.15 23.05
CA SER A 200 -12.63 12.81 22.81
C SER A 200 -12.27 12.70 21.31
N VAL A 201 -13.27 12.68 20.42
CA VAL A 201 -13.04 12.55 18.99
C VAL A 201 -12.22 13.73 18.45
N THR A 202 -11.07 13.40 17.87
CA THR A 202 -10.12 14.38 17.32
C THR A 202 -10.39 14.70 15.87
N SER A 203 -9.87 15.83 15.39
CA SER A 203 -9.91 16.20 13.97
C SER A 203 -9.16 15.19 13.09
N GLU A 204 -8.08 14.60 13.61
CA GLU A 204 -7.33 13.55 12.92
C GLU A 204 -8.19 12.29 12.71
N THR A 205 -8.91 11.85 13.76
CA THR A 205 -9.84 10.71 13.65
C THR A 205 -10.93 10.97 12.61
N ALA A 206 -11.56 12.15 12.65
CA ALA A 206 -12.61 12.51 11.70
C ALA A 206 -12.08 12.60 10.26
N ARG A 207 -10.89 13.19 10.04
CA ARG A 207 -10.22 13.20 8.73
C ARG A 207 -9.86 11.79 8.26
N GLY A 208 -9.40 10.93 9.17
CA GLY A 208 -9.10 9.53 8.88
C GLY A 208 -10.32 8.78 8.36
N VAL A 209 -11.47 8.91 9.02
CA VAL A 209 -12.72 8.26 8.57
C VAL A 209 -13.21 8.84 7.23
N LEU A 210 -13.18 10.17 7.08
CA LEU A 210 -13.54 10.81 5.80
C LEU A 210 -12.64 10.35 4.66
N GLY A 211 -11.33 10.31 4.90
CA GLY A 211 -10.34 9.86 3.92
C GLY A 211 -10.49 8.38 3.56
N ALA A 212 -10.77 7.52 4.55
CA ALA A 212 -11.05 6.10 4.34
C ALA A 212 -12.30 5.88 3.46
N LEU A 213 -13.28 6.78 3.54
CA LEU A 213 -14.47 6.78 2.69
C LEU A 213 -14.27 7.61 1.41
N GLY A 214 -13.06 8.05 1.09
CA GLY A 214 -12.74 8.75 -0.15
C GLY A 214 -13.21 10.21 -0.21
N ILE A 215 -13.45 10.85 0.95
CA ILE A 215 -13.66 12.29 1.08
C ILE A 215 -12.34 12.93 1.53
N THR A 216 -11.60 13.51 0.59
CA THR A 216 -10.25 14.07 0.80
C THR A 216 -10.10 15.46 0.21
N GLY A 217 -9.01 16.16 0.55
CA GLY A 217 -8.71 17.49 0.01
C GLY A 217 -9.84 18.49 0.24
N SER A 218 -10.15 19.28 -0.78
CA SER A 218 -11.18 20.34 -0.70
C SER A 218 -12.59 19.82 -0.42
N ALA A 219 -12.90 18.57 -0.77
CA ALA A 219 -14.19 17.96 -0.44
C ALA A 219 -14.37 17.72 1.06
N ALA A 220 -13.28 17.60 1.81
CA ALA A 220 -13.33 17.38 3.25
C ALA A 220 -13.40 18.66 4.07
N VAL A 221 -12.72 19.74 3.64
CA VAL A 221 -12.48 20.93 4.49
C VAL A 221 -12.88 22.27 3.87
N ASP A 222 -13.04 22.37 2.55
CA ASP A 222 -13.28 23.66 1.87
C ASP A 222 -14.69 23.76 1.28
N ARG A 223 -15.24 22.63 0.80
CA ARG A 223 -16.56 22.55 0.17
C ARG A 223 -17.65 22.36 1.22
N THR A 224 -18.73 23.12 1.09
CA THR A 224 -19.94 22.88 1.88
C THR A 224 -20.61 21.59 1.42
N ILE A 225 -21.26 20.88 2.35
CA ILE A 225 -21.98 19.65 2.06
C ILE A 225 -23.04 19.86 0.97
N GLY A 226 -23.69 21.03 0.92
CA GLY A 226 -24.66 21.37 -0.13
C GLY A 226 -24.10 21.21 -1.54
N SER A 227 -22.82 21.55 -1.73
CA SER A 227 -22.07 21.47 -3.01
C SER A 227 -21.54 20.08 -3.35
N LEU A 228 -21.69 19.10 -2.45
CA LEU A 228 -21.27 17.72 -2.67
C LEU A 228 -22.28 16.97 -3.56
N SER A 229 -21.77 16.04 -4.37
CA SER A 229 -22.60 15.07 -5.09
C SER A 229 -23.39 14.19 -4.12
N GLY A 230 -24.49 13.57 -4.59
CA GLY A 230 -25.29 12.68 -3.74
C GLY A 230 -24.47 11.52 -3.14
N GLY A 231 -23.52 10.97 -3.90
CA GLY A 231 -22.60 9.93 -3.41
C GLY A 231 -21.60 10.45 -2.37
N GLU A 232 -21.04 11.65 -2.56
CA GLU A 232 -20.21 12.29 -1.53
C GLU A 232 -21.01 12.57 -0.25
N LYS A 233 -22.25 13.06 -0.37
CA LYS A 233 -23.15 13.28 0.78
C LYS A 233 -23.40 11.98 1.55
N ALA A 234 -23.71 10.89 0.86
CA ALA A 234 -23.91 9.58 1.49
C ALA A 234 -22.66 9.11 2.26
N ARG A 235 -21.46 9.37 1.72
CA ARG A 235 -20.19 9.03 2.37
C ARG A 235 -19.90 9.90 3.59
N VAL A 236 -20.25 11.19 3.55
CA VAL A 236 -20.17 12.07 4.73
C VAL A 236 -21.15 11.64 5.82
N ALA A 237 -22.39 11.29 5.47
CA ALA A 237 -23.37 10.76 6.41
C ALA A 237 -22.86 9.46 7.06
N LEU A 238 -22.29 8.56 6.25
CA LEU A 238 -21.71 7.32 6.75
C LEU A 238 -20.52 7.58 7.68
N ALA A 239 -19.64 8.53 7.34
CA ALA A 239 -18.51 8.94 8.19
C ALA A 239 -18.96 9.41 9.58
N ALA A 240 -19.98 10.27 9.63
CA ALA A 240 -20.56 10.75 10.88
C ALA A 240 -21.24 9.60 11.66
N PHE A 241 -21.84 8.65 10.95
CA PHE A 241 -22.58 7.55 11.55
C PHE A 241 -21.68 6.48 12.17
N VAL A 242 -20.61 6.07 11.49
CA VAL A 242 -19.70 5.00 12.00
C VAL A 242 -18.87 5.43 13.21
N LEU A 243 -18.81 6.73 13.49
CA LEU A 243 -18.18 7.28 14.70
C LEU A 243 -19.09 7.24 15.94
N ARG A 244 -20.32 6.71 15.82
CA ARG A 244 -21.21 6.55 16.97
C ARG A 244 -20.81 5.30 17.79
N PRO A 245 -20.58 5.41 19.11
CA PRO A 245 -20.33 4.26 19.97
C PRO A 245 -21.64 3.48 20.19
N VAL A 246 -21.93 2.53 19.31
CA VAL A 246 -23.13 1.67 19.37
C VAL A 246 -22.76 0.21 19.59
N ASN A 247 -23.69 -0.60 20.09
CA ASN A 247 -23.52 -2.05 20.23
C ASN A 247 -23.75 -2.78 18.90
N VAL A 248 -24.71 -2.28 18.10
CA VAL A 248 -25.10 -2.85 16.81
C VAL A 248 -25.17 -1.75 15.75
N LEU A 249 -24.49 -1.94 14.62
CA LEU A 249 -24.66 -1.12 13.42
C LEU A 249 -25.60 -1.85 12.45
N LEU A 250 -26.70 -1.21 12.11
CA LEU A 250 -27.62 -1.64 11.07
C LEU A 250 -27.37 -0.80 9.81
N LEU A 251 -26.96 -1.43 8.73
CA LEU A 251 -26.55 -0.80 7.48
C LEU A 251 -27.53 -1.19 6.36
N ASP A 252 -28.42 -0.27 5.98
CA ASP A 252 -29.38 -0.46 4.89
C ASP A 252 -28.79 0.14 3.61
N GLU A 253 -28.27 -0.73 2.73
CA GLU A 253 -27.76 -0.32 1.41
C GLU A 253 -26.64 0.74 1.47
N ALA A 254 -25.88 0.76 2.58
CA ALA A 254 -24.83 1.75 2.85
C ALA A 254 -23.66 1.71 1.84
N SER A 255 -23.52 0.61 1.10
CA SER A 255 -22.44 0.38 0.14
C SER A 255 -22.66 0.98 -1.25
N ASN A 256 -23.86 1.45 -1.58
CA ASN A 256 -24.25 1.78 -2.96
C ASN A 256 -23.51 3.00 -3.58
N HIS A 257 -22.78 3.74 -2.76
CA HIS A 257 -22.00 4.90 -3.20
C HIS A 257 -20.52 4.78 -2.83
N LEU A 258 -20.07 3.59 -2.46
CA LEU A 258 -18.67 3.32 -2.12
C LEU A 258 -17.96 2.69 -3.33
N ASP A 259 -16.78 3.21 -3.62
CA ASP A 259 -15.84 2.55 -4.54
C ASP A 259 -15.15 1.37 -3.86
N GLY A 260 -14.36 0.60 -4.62
CA GLY A 260 -13.67 -0.58 -4.09
C GLY A 260 -12.77 -0.27 -2.89
N THR A 261 -12.04 0.84 -2.92
CA THR A 261 -11.14 1.27 -1.85
C THR A 261 -11.90 1.60 -0.57
N ALA A 262 -13.01 2.35 -0.69
CA ALA A 262 -13.84 2.71 0.45
C ALA A 262 -14.59 1.49 1.03
N ILE A 263 -15.03 0.55 0.19
CA ILE A 263 -15.59 -0.73 0.64
C ILE A 263 -14.55 -1.50 1.44
N GLU A 264 -13.33 -1.63 0.93
CA GLU A 264 -12.27 -2.36 1.63
C GLU A 264 -11.95 -1.71 2.98
N ALA A 265 -11.77 -0.39 3.03
CA ALA A 265 -11.47 0.33 4.26
C ALA A 265 -12.60 0.21 5.30
N LEU A 266 -13.86 0.34 4.86
CA LEU A 266 -15.02 0.17 5.74
C LEU A 266 -15.13 -1.27 6.25
N CYS A 267 -15.05 -2.26 5.38
CA CYS A 267 -15.16 -3.68 5.76
C CYS A 267 -13.98 -4.13 6.64
N GLU A 268 -12.77 -3.62 6.42
CA GLU A 268 -11.62 -3.85 7.30
C GLU A 268 -11.89 -3.31 8.71
N GLY A 269 -12.36 -2.06 8.81
CA GLY A 269 -12.76 -1.47 10.09
C GLY A 269 -13.88 -2.25 10.78
N LEU A 270 -14.94 -2.60 10.03
CA LEU A 270 -16.08 -3.34 10.54
C LEU A 270 -15.68 -4.75 11.00
N ARG A 271 -14.80 -5.47 10.29
CA ARG A 271 -14.32 -6.81 10.69
C ARG A 271 -13.57 -6.77 12.02
N GLY A 272 -12.69 -5.80 12.22
CA GLY A 272 -11.93 -5.64 13.47
C GLY A 272 -12.75 -5.09 14.64
N TRP A 273 -13.97 -4.61 14.40
CA TRP A 273 -14.78 -3.94 15.42
C TRP A 273 -15.48 -4.91 16.38
N GLU A 274 -15.45 -4.63 17.66
CA GLU A 274 -16.03 -5.51 18.67
C GLU A 274 -17.57 -5.52 18.69
N GLY A 275 -18.23 -4.56 18.04
CA GLY A 275 -19.69 -4.52 17.95
C GLY A 275 -20.25 -5.53 16.94
N ALA A 276 -21.56 -5.64 16.88
CA ALA A 276 -22.24 -6.43 15.86
C ALA A 276 -22.61 -5.56 14.66
N VAL A 277 -22.57 -6.13 13.46
CA VAL A 277 -22.99 -5.47 12.22
C VAL A 277 -24.10 -6.29 11.61
N CYS A 278 -25.18 -5.63 11.21
CA CYS A 278 -26.24 -6.20 10.39
C CYS A 278 -26.34 -5.39 9.10
N ALA A 279 -26.11 -6.02 7.96
CA ALA A 279 -26.08 -5.34 6.68
C ALA A 279 -27.10 -5.92 5.69
N ILE A 280 -27.78 -5.03 4.99
CA ILE A 280 -28.50 -5.31 3.75
C ILE A 280 -27.69 -4.65 2.63
N THR A 281 -27.34 -5.42 1.60
CA THR A 281 -26.62 -4.87 0.46
C THR A 281 -26.89 -5.64 -0.82
N HIS A 282 -27.02 -4.92 -1.93
CA HIS A 282 -26.94 -5.51 -3.27
C HIS A 282 -25.52 -5.54 -3.84
N ASN A 283 -24.54 -4.97 -3.15
CA ASN A 283 -23.15 -4.92 -3.57
C ASN A 283 -22.41 -6.21 -3.17
N ALA A 284 -22.12 -7.05 -4.17
CA ALA A 284 -21.41 -8.31 -3.99
C ALA A 284 -20.02 -8.14 -3.35
N SER A 285 -19.28 -7.10 -3.73
CA SER A 285 -17.95 -6.83 -3.17
C SER A 285 -18.03 -6.48 -1.68
N PHE A 286 -19.04 -5.71 -1.26
CA PHE A 286 -19.26 -5.42 0.15
C PHE A 286 -19.66 -6.67 0.93
N ALA A 287 -20.60 -7.48 0.41
CA ALA A 287 -21.05 -8.71 1.06
C ALA A 287 -19.89 -9.68 1.31
N VAL A 288 -19.01 -9.87 0.32
CA VAL A 288 -17.81 -10.71 0.45
C VAL A 288 -16.78 -10.08 1.38
N ALA A 289 -16.48 -8.78 1.23
CA ALA A 289 -15.48 -8.10 2.05
C ALA A 289 -15.89 -8.02 3.53
N LEU A 290 -17.19 -7.92 3.83
CA LEU A 290 -17.73 -7.95 5.19
C LEU A 290 -17.42 -9.28 5.91
N ASN A 291 -17.30 -10.38 5.15
CA ASN A 291 -17.04 -11.74 5.64
C ASN A 291 -18.03 -12.16 6.75
N PRO A 292 -19.32 -12.38 6.38
CA PRO A 292 -20.38 -12.59 7.36
C PRO A 292 -20.16 -13.84 8.22
N THR A 293 -20.57 -13.77 9.49
CA THR A 293 -20.62 -14.92 10.41
C THR A 293 -22.00 -15.57 10.42
N VAL A 294 -23.04 -14.80 10.04
CA VAL A 294 -24.43 -15.26 9.98
C VAL A 294 -25.06 -14.71 8.71
N VAL A 295 -25.80 -15.55 7.99
CA VAL A 295 -26.60 -15.13 6.84
C VAL A 295 -28.07 -15.35 7.18
N VAL A 296 -28.86 -14.29 7.02
CA VAL A 296 -30.33 -14.32 7.19
C VAL A 296 -30.96 -14.23 5.81
N ARG A 297 -31.64 -15.31 5.39
CA ARG A 297 -32.37 -15.36 4.11
C ARG A 297 -33.82 -15.01 4.36
N VAL A 298 -34.32 -13.95 3.71
CA VAL A 298 -35.70 -13.51 3.79
C VAL A 298 -36.40 -13.84 2.46
N GLU A 299 -37.20 -14.90 2.46
CA GLU A 299 -37.86 -15.43 1.27
C GLU A 299 -39.23 -16.03 1.63
N ASN A 300 -40.19 -15.92 0.71
CA ASN A 300 -41.52 -16.54 0.83
C ASN A 300 -42.25 -16.23 2.16
N GLY A 301 -42.06 -15.03 2.71
CA GLY A 301 -42.69 -14.61 3.96
C GLY A 301 -42.07 -15.20 5.23
N SER A 302 -40.85 -15.71 5.15
CA SER A 302 -40.10 -16.27 6.29
C SER A 302 -38.67 -15.73 6.30
N ALA A 303 -38.04 -15.70 7.48
CA ALA A 303 -36.61 -15.42 7.60
C ALA A 303 -35.90 -16.59 8.29
N THR A 304 -34.92 -17.17 7.59
CA THR A 304 -34.10 -18.26 8.10
C THR A 304 -32.68 -17.76 8.33
N SER A 305 -32.20 -17.83 9.57
CA SER A 305 -30.80 -17.53 9.92
C SER A 305 -29.95 -18.81 9.91
N ALA A 306 -28.76 -18.74 9.32
CA ALA A 306 -27.77 -19.81 9.37
C ALA A 306 -26.39 -19.24 9.71
N ILE A 307 -25.61 -19.99 10.50
CA ILE A 307 -24.19 -19.70 10.70
C ILE A 307 -23.49 -19.87 9.35
N HIS A 308 -22.70 -18.87 8.98
CA HIS A 308 -21.92 -18.87 7.75
C HIS A 308 -20.46 -19.18 8.07
N VAL A 309 -19.88 -20.07 7.27
CA VAL A 309 -18.45 -20.38 7.36
C VAL A 309 -17.71 -19.35 6.52
N PRO A 310 -16.80 -18.56 7.10
CA PRO A 310 -15.99 -17.60 6.35
C PRO A 310 -15.34 -18.22 5.11
N GLY A 311 -15.54 -17.61 3.94
CA GLY A 311 -15.01 -18.09 2.66
C GLY A 311 -15.81 -19.21 1.98
N ALA A 312 -16.99 -19.56 2.51
CA ALA A 312 -17.93 -20.44 1.83
C ALA A 312 -18.87 -19.62 0.93
N PRO A 313 -19.35 -20.21 -0.19
CA PRO A 313 -20.34 -19.55 -1.04
C PRO A 313 -21.56 -19.04 -0.25
N LEU A 314 -21.91 -17.78 -0.46
CA LEU A 314 -23.13 -17.17 0.07
C LEU A 314 -24.41 -17.73 -0.58
N GLY A 315 -24.29 -18.57 -1.60
CA GLY A 315 -25.41 -19.26 -2.26
C GLY A 315 -26.30 -18.29 -3.02
N VAL A 316 -25.72 -17.19 -3.50
CA VAL A 316 -26.33 -16.21 -4.38
C VAL A 316 -25.34 -15.98 -5.50
N GLY A 317 -25.75 -16.26 -6.74
CA GLY A 317 -24.80 -16.45 -7.86
C GLY A 317 -23.84 -15.28 -8.10
N GLU A 318 -24.27 -14.04 -7.90
CA GLU A 318 -23.42 -12.86 -8.03
C GLU A 318 -22.36 -12.77 -6.94
N TYR A 319 -22.72 -13.08 -5.69
CA TYR A 319 -21.80 -13.08 -4.54
C TYR A 319 -20.75 -14.19 -4.67
N ASP A 320 -21.19 -15.40 -5.02
CA ASP A 320 -20.31 -16.57 -5.21
C ASP A 320 -19.28 -16.34 -6.33
N THR A 321 -19.64 -15.53 -7.35
CA THR A 321 -18.73 -15.18 -8.45
C THR A 321 -17.62 -14.25 -7.99
N VAL A 322 -17.95 -13.23 -7.19
CA VAL A 322 -16.96 -12.30 -6.62
C VAL A 322 -16.05 -13.03 -5.65
N GLU A 323 -16.60 -13.90 -4.81
CA GLU A 323 -15.84 -14.69 -3.85
C GLU A 323 -14.82 -15.60 -4.54
N ARG A 324 -15.22 -16.35 -5.59
CA ARG A 324 -14.27 -17.18 -6.37
C ARG A 324 -13.13 -16.36 -6.96
N LYS A 325 -13.42 -15.17 -7.50
CA LYS A 325 -12.38 -14.28 -8.05
C LYS A 325 -11.43 -13.80 -6.95
N SER A 326 -11.96 -13.42 -5.79
CA SER A 326 -11.15 -12.98 -4.65
C SER A 326 -10.23 -14.09 -4.15
N SER A 327 -10.74 -15.31 -3.98
CA SER A 327 -9.96 -16.47 -3.53
C SER A 327 -8.87 -16.87 -4.55
N GLN A 328 -9.16 -16.80 -5.86
CA GLN A 328 -8.17 -17.06 -6.90
C GLN A 328 -7.03 -16.01 -6.90
N MET A 329 -7.37 -14.74 -6.71
CA MET A 329 -6.37 -13.68 -6.57
C MET A 329 -5.52 -13.90 -5.31
N ASP A 330 -6.13 -14.17 -4.16
CA ASP A 330 -5.42 -14.41 -2.89
C ASP A 330 -4.46 -15.61 -2.97
N GLU A 331 -4.86 -16.70 -3.61
CA GLU A 331 -3.97 -17.85 -3.82
C GLU A 331 -2.78 -17.50 -4.71
N THR A 332 -3.00 -16.67 -5.73
CA THR A 332 -1.93 -16.21 -6.63
C THR A 332 -0.93 -15.32 -5.87
N PHE A 333 -1.43 -14.34 -5.12
CA PHE A 333 -0.59 -13.48 -4.27
C PHE A 333 0.17 -14.27 -3.19
N LYS A 334 -0.47 -15.25 -2.55
CA LYS A 334 0.22 -16.12 -1.57
C LYS A 334 1.35 -16.93 -2.21
N LYS A 335 1.13 -17.48 -3.41
CA LYS A 335 2.18 -18.20 -4.15
C LYS A 335 3.34 -17.28 -4.53
N GLU A 336 3.05 -16.09 -5.04
CA GLU A 336 4.07 -15.09 -5.39
C GLU A 336 4.86 -14.62 -4.16
N ALA A 337 4.18 -14.37 -3.03
CA ALA A 337 4.82 -13.96 -1.78
C ALA A 337 5.74 -15.05 -1.20
N GLU A 338 5.30 -16.32 -1.21
CA GLU A 338 6.15 -17.46 -0.80
C GLU A 338 7.35 -17.65 -1.76
N GLU A 339 7.15 -17.47 -3.06
CA GLU A 339 8.25 -17.55 -4.03
C GLU A 339 9.27 -16.42 -3.85
N ALA A 340 8.81 -15.18 -3.63
CA ALA A 340 9.66 -14.03 -3.32
C ALA A 340 10.46 -14.26 -2.03
N LYS A 341 9.80 -14.78 -0.97
CA LYS A 341 10.45 -15.15 0.30
C LYS A 341 11.50 -16.25 0.12
N ARG A 342 11.22 -17.26 -0.71
CA ARG A 342 12.17 -18.33 -1.04
C ARG A 342 13.38 -17.80 -1.81
N ARG A 343 13.17 -16.91 -2.79
CA ARG A 343 14.24 -16.25 -3.55
C ARG A 343 15.12 -15.40 -2.63
N ARG A 344 14.52 -14.61 -1.75
CA ARG A 344 15.23 -13.81 -0.74
C ARG A 344 16.10 -14.67 0.18
N ARG A 345 15.55 -15.76 0.74
CA ARG A 345 16.31 -16.70 1.58
C ARG A 345 17.47 -17.38 0.85
N ALA A 346 17.35 -17.61 -0.46
CA ALA A 346 18.43 -18.18 -1.25
C ALA A 346 19.58 -17.18 -1.41
N LEU A 347 19.29 -15.91 -1.72
CA LEU A 347 20.28 -14.84 -1.82
C LEU A 347 20.98 -14.58 -0.48
N GLU A 348 20.25 -14.56 0.63
CA GLU A 348 20.82 -14.41 1.98
C GLU A 348 21.81 -15.55 2.32
N ARG A 349 21.50 -16.80 1.92
CA ARG A 349 22.41 -17.94 2.12
C ARG A 349 23.65 -17.88 1.23
N GLU A 350 23.50 -17.42 0.00
CA GLU A 350 24.63 -17.22 -0.93
C GLU A 350 25.57 -16.14 -0.38
N ALA A 351 25.02 -15.00 0.06
CA ALA A 351 25.78 -13.92 0.66
C ALA A 351 26.43 -14.30 1.99
N ALA A 352 25.77 -15.08 2.85
CA ALA A 352 26.37 -15.58 4.08
C ALA A 352 27.61 -16.47 3.84
N ASN A 353 27.67 -17.14 2.69
CA ASN A 353 28.82 -17.97 2.30
C ASN A 353 29.86 -17.20 1.47
N ALA A 354 29.48 -16.07 0.87
CA ALA A 354 30.32 -15.27 -0.01
C ALA A 354 31.69 -14.89 0.59
N PRO A 355 31.83 -14.47 1.88
CA PRO A 355 33.13 -14.13 2.46
C PRO A 355 34.14 -15.29 2.42
N LYS A 356 33.68 -16.52 2.67
CA LYS A 356 34.53 -17.72 2.63
C LYS A 356 34.94 -18.08 1.21
N VAL A 357 34.07 -17.83 0.23
CA VAL A 357 34.36 -18.09 -1.18
C VAL A 357 35.33 -17.03 -1.72
N ILE A 358 35.11 -15.76 -1.36
CA ILE A 358 36.01 -14.63 -1.64
C ILE A 358 37.42 -14.92 -1.13
N GLU A 359 37.57 -15.37 0.12
CA GLU A 359 38.88 -15.71 0.68
C GLU A 359 39.60 -16.82 -0.12
N LYS A 360 38.85 -17.83 -0.58
CA LYS A 360 39.41 -18.90 -1.44
C LYS A 360 39.84 -18.37 -2.80
N ILE A 361 39.04 -17.49 -3.40
CA ILE A 361 39.37 -16.85 -4.69
C ILE A 361 40.63 -16.00 -4.53
N GLU A 362 40.74 -15.21 -3.47
CA GLU A 362 41.93 -14.37 -3.20
C GLU A 362 43.22 -15.21 -3.08
N ARG A 363 43.16 -16.36 -2.39
CA ARG A 363 44.30 -17.29 -2.32
C ARG A 363 44.65 -17.87 -3.69
N ALA A 364 43.66 -18.22 -4.50
CA ALA A 364 43.88 -18.75 -5.85
C ALA A 364 44.50 -17.69 -6.78
N LEU A 365 44.04 -16.43 -6.69
CA LEU A 365 44.60 -15.31 -7.44
C LEU A 365 46.08 -15.08 -7.09
N ALA A 366 46.44 -15.12 -5.79
CA ALA A 366 47.83 -14.96 -5.37
C ALA A 366 48.77 -16.04 -5.94
N VAL A 367 48.28 -17.28 -6.08
CA VAL A 367 49.05 -18.36 -6.72
C VAL A 367 49.18 -18.11 -8.22
N LEU A 368 48.11 -17.69 -8.90
CA LEU A 368 48.16 -17.36 -10.33
C LEU A 368 49.09 -16.19 -10.62
N ASP A 369 49.12 -15.16 -9.77
CA ASP A 369 50.04 -14.03 -9.89
C ASP A 369 51.51 -14.51 -9.83
N ALA A 370 51.85 -15.34 -8.84
CA ALA A 370 53.21 -15.89 -8.71
C ALA A 370 53.60 -16.80 -9.90
N ASP A 371 52.65 -17.60 -10.41
CA ASP A 371 52.86 -18.43 -11.60
C ASP A 371 53.13 -17.56 -12.84
N ILE A 372 52.36 -16.48 -13.02
CA ILE A 372 52.52 -15.53 -14.14
C ILE A 372 53.87 -14.81 -14.05
N GLU A 373 54.26 -14.32 -12.88
CA GLU A 373 55.58 -13.70 -12.66
C GLU A 373 56.73 -14.66 -13.01
N THR A 374 56.57 -15.94 -12.64
CA THR A 374 57.55 -16.98 -12.98
C THR A 374 57.62 -17.24 -14.48
N LEU A 375 56.47 -17.27 -15.16
CA LEU A 375 56.40 -17.42 -16.61
C LEU A 375 56.99 -16.21 -17.33
N ASP A 376 56.77 -15.00 -16.83
CA ASP A 376 57.36 -13.77 -17.36
C ASP A 376 58.89 -13.76 -17.23
N ALA A 377 59.42 -14.20 -16.09
CA ALA A 377 60.86 -14.36 -15.91
C ALA A 377 61.45 -15.39 -16.88
N LYS A 378 60.75 -16.52 -17.11
CA LYS A 378 61.17 -17.55 -18.08
C LYS A 378 61.10 -17.05 -19.52
N LEU A 379 60.09 -16.25 -19.85
CA LEU A 379 59.93 -15.65 -21.18
C LEU A 379 61.09 -14.68 -21.47
N LEU A 380 61.50 -13.89 -20.47
CA LEU A 380 62.66 -13.00 -20.57
C LEU A 380 63.99 -13.76 -20.71
N GLN A 381 64.11 -14.94 -20.09
CA GLN A 381 65.29 -15.82 -20.22
C GLN A 381 65.35 -16.61 -21.53
N ALA A 382 64.23 -16.82 -22.22
CA ALA A 382 64.18 -17.57 -23.47
C ALA A 382 64.94 -16.88 -24.63
N GLY A 383 65.20 -15.57 -24.52
CA GLY A 383 66.03 -14.82 -25.47
C GLY A 383 65.49 -14.91 -26.90
N ALA A 384 66.28 -15.44 -27.84
CA ALA A 384 65.93 -15.57 -29.25
C ALA A 384 65.25 -16.91 -29.63
N ASP A 385 64.99 -17.81 -28.66
CA ASP A 385 64.31 -19.09 -28.91
C ASP A 385 62.79 -18.89 -29.02
N VAL A 386 62.34 -18.59 -30.24
CA VAL A 386 60.93 -18.30 -30.57
C VAL A 386 60.00 -19.48 -30.21
N GLY A 387 60.47 -20.73 -30.36
CA GLY A 387 59.67 -21.92 -30.07
C GLY A 387 59.39 -22.08 -28.57
N LYS A 388 60.40 -21.90 -27.72
CA LYS A 388 60.21 -21.91 -26.26
C LYS A 388 59.41 -20.72 -25.76
N ALA A 389 59.60 -19.54 -26.35
CA ALA A 389 58.85 -18.34 -25.99
C ALA A 389 57.35 -18.48 -26.26
N LEU A 390 56.97 -19.07 -27.40
CA LEU A 390 55.56 -19.33 -27.75
C LEU A 390 54.86 -20.29 -26.79
N GLU A 391 55.54 -21.36 -26.37
CA GLU A 391 54.96 -22.32 -25.40
C GLU A 391 54.77 -21.70 -24.01
N ILE A 392 55.75 -20.90 -23.55
CA ILE A 392 55.65 -20.17 -22.27
C ILE A 392 54.52 -19.13 -22.34
N GLN A 393 54.38 -18.41 -23.46
CA GLN A 393 53.32 -17.44 -23.66
C GLN A 393 51.93 -18.10 -23.63
N LYS A 394 51.77 -19.26 -24.26
CA LYS A 394 50.51 -20.01 -24.23
C LYS A 394 50.12 -20.40 -22.79
N GLN A 395 51.07 -20.91 -22.01
CA GLN A 395 50.84 -21.24 -20.59
C GLN A 395 50.47 -20.01 -19.76
N LYS A 396 51.07 -18.85 -20.07
CA LYS A 396 50.73 -17.57 -19.43
C LYS A 396 49.29 -17.15 -19.77
N ASP A 397 48.91 -17.21 -21.04
CA ASP A 397 47.57 -16.81 -21.51
C ASP A 397 46.47 -17.66 -20.85
N GLU A 398 46.68 -18.97 -20.68
CA GLU A 398 45.77 -19.86 -19.94
C GLU A 398 45.58 -19.45 -18.47
N LYS A 399 46.67 -19.02 -17.81
CA LYS A 399 46.66 -18.56 -16.41
C LYS A 399 45.97 -17.21 -16.27
N VAL A 400 46.21 -16.30 -17.22
CA VAL A 400 45.55 -14.98 -17.29
C VAL A 400 44.04 -15.14 -17.51
N ALA A 401 43.61 -16.01 -18.44
CA ALA A 401 42.19 -16.27 -18.67
C ALA A 401 41.49 -16.83 -17.41
N LYS A 402 42.16 -17.73 -16.67
CA LYS A 402 41.65 -18.25 -15.40
C LYS A 402 41.58 -17.18 -14.31
N GLN A 403 42.52 -16.24 -14.31
CA GLN A 403 42.54 -15.12 -13.40
C GLN A 403 41.34 -14.19 -13.62
N GLU A 404 41.00 -13.92 -14.88
CA GLU A 404 39.85 -13.09 -15.26
C GLU A 404 38.52 -13.66 -14.74
N LEU A 405 38.29 -14.97 -14.92
CA LEU A 405 37.10 -15.65 -14.39
C LEU A 405 36.98 -15.55 -12.86
N TYR A 406 38.11 -15.64 -12.15
CA TYR A 406 38.10 -15.49 -10.68
C TYR A 406 37.79 -14.06 -10.26
N TYR A 407 38.26 -13.05 -11.01
CA TYR A 407 37.92 -11.66 -10.74
C TYR A 407 36.44 -11.37 -10.97
N GLU A 408 35.83 -11.92 -12.03
CA GLU A 408 34.40 -11.76 -12.30
C GLU A 408 33.53 -12.33 -11.18
N GLU A 409 33.84 -13.54 -10.72
CA GLU A 409 33.10 -14.19 -9.63
C GLU A 409 33.30 -13.45 -8.29
N TRP A 410 34.53 -12.98 -8.02
CA TRP A 410 34.81 -12.15 -6.84
C TRP A 410 33.98 -10.86 -6.85
N GLN A 411 33.91 -10.16 -7.99
CA GLN A 411 33.11 -8.93 -8.13
C GLN A 411 31.61 -9.19 -7.95
N ARG A 412 31.10 -10.30 -8.49
CA ARG A 412 29.70 -10.71 -8.31
C ARG A 412 29.37 -10.91 -6.83
N LEU A 413 30.21 -11.66 -6.12
CA LEU A 413 30.01 -11.98 -4.71
C LEU A 413 30.12 -10.75 -3.80
N GLU A 414 31.08 -9.85 -4.07
CA GLU A 414 31.20 -8.58 -3.34
C GLU A 414 29.95 -7.70 -3.55
N SER A 415 29.50 -7.57 -4.81
CA SER A 415 28.27 -6.82 -5.14
C SER A 415 27.03 -7.39 -4.46
N LEU A 416 26.94 -8.71 -4.32
CA LEU A 416 25.85 -9.39 -3.62
C LEU A 416 25.84 -9.05 -2.11
N CYS A 417 26.99 -9.08 -1.45
CA CYS A 417 27.12 -8.67 -0.05
C CYS A 417 26.73 -7.20 0.16
N ASP A 418 27.26 -6.31 -0.68
CA ASP A 418 26.97 -4.86 -0.65
C ASP A 418 25.47 -4.55 -0.78
N GLN A 419 24.76 -5.28 -1.64
CA GLN A 419 23.33 -5.08 -1.87
C GLN A 419 22.49 -5.47 -0.65
N LEU A 420 22.85 -6.56 0.03
CA LEU A 420 22.12 -7.02 1.21
C LEU A 420 22.41 -6.15 2.44
N ASP A 421 23.65 -5.71 2.64
CA ASP A 421 24.01 -4.79 3.74
C ASP A 421 23.24 -3.46 3.62
N ARG A 422 23.09 -2.93 2.40
CA ARG A 422 22.26 -1.74 2.13
C ARG A 422 20.79 -1.97 2.44
N ALA A 423 20.26 -3.14 2.08
CA ALA A 423 18.86 -3.49 2.32
C ALA A 423 18.57 -3.70 3.82
N GLU A 424 19.54 -4.21 4.59
CA GLU A 424 19.42 -4.30 6.05
C GLU A 424 19.48 -2.93 6.73
N LEU A 425 20.33 -2.03 6.25
CA LEU A 425 20.43 -0.66 6.75
C LEU A 425 19.14 0.14 6.51
N SER A 426 18.53 0.01 5.32
CA SER A 426 17.25 0.67 5.02
C SER A 426 16.10 0.12 5.86
N ALA A 427 16.06 -1.19 6.11
CA ALA A 427 15.03 -1.80 6.96
C ALA A 427 15.15 -1.39 8.44
N ARG A 428 16.35 -1.04 8.91
CA ARG A 428 16.57 -0.55 10.28
C ARG A 428 16.28 0.94 10.45
N SER A 429 16.27 1.73 9.38
CA SER A 429 15.86 3.14 9.43
C SER A 429 14.34 3.34 9.36
N GLU A 430 13.59 2.29 9.04
CA GLU A 430 12.11 2.28 8.96
C GLU A 430 11.44 1.73 10.24
N HIS A 431 12.23 1.38 11.26
CA HIS A 431 11.77 0.94 12.59
C HIS A 431 12.35 1.87 13.66
#